data_AF-A0A0C2H4S6-F1
#
_entry.id   AF-A0A0C2H4S6-F1
#
_cell.length_a   1.000
_cell.length_b   1.000
_cell.length_c   1.000
_cell.angle_alpha   90.00
_cell.angle_beta   90.00
_cell.angle_gamma   90.00
#
_symmetry.space_group_name_H-M   'P 1'
#
loop_
_entity.id
_entity.type
_entity.pdbx_description
1 polymer ?
#
loop_
_entity_poly.entity_id
_entity_poly.type
_entity_poly.pdbx_seq_one_letter_code
_entity_poly.pdbx_strand_id
1 'polypeptide(L)'
;MLLLMALVIFRPDRHNLRDMERVRAIQNTYYGVLRRVLECEYAANEALMVYEMLVRKLEELKHLKEGLVRIYYGFDSRQLNPLIKELFDMM
;
A
#
# COMPACT_ATOMS: atom_id res chain seq x y z
N MET A 1 -3.40 7.29 -9.85
CA MET A 1 -2.21 7.00 -9.01
C MET A 1 -2.38 7.41 -7.55
N LEU A 2 -2.82 8.64 -7.24
CA LEU A 2 -2.92 9.13 -5.85
C LEU A 2 -3.81 8.27 -4.93
N LEU A 3 -4.94 7.76 -5.45
CA LEU A 3 -5.83 6.87 -4.69
C LEU A 3 -5.15 5.56 -4.28
N LEU A 4 -4.30 5.00 -5.14
CA LEU A 4 -3.54 3.79 -4.82
C LEU A 4 -2.51 4.07 -3.71
N MET A 5 -1.86 5.24 -3.75
CA MET A 5 -0.94 5.65 -2.67
C MET A 5 -1.68 5.82 -1.34
N ALA A 6 -2.87 6.43 -1.36
CA ALA A 6 -3.71 6.54 -0.17
C ALA A 6 -4.07 5.15 0.40
N LEU A 7 -4.42 4.19 -0.45
CA LEU A 7 -4.72 2.80 -0.04
C LEU A 7 -3.52 2.09 0.59
N VAL A 8 -2.29 2.38 0.13
CA VAL A 8 -1.04 1.86 0.72
C VAL A 8 -0.71 2.53 2.06
N ILE A 9 -1.02 3.82 2.20
CA ILE A 9 -0.80 4.60 3.42
C ILE A 9 -1.77 4.15 4.52
N PHE A 10 -3.07 4.14 4.22
CA PHE A 10 -4.14 3.77 5.15
C PHE A 10 -4.35 2.26 5.23
N ARG A 11 -3.31 1.56 5.69
CA ARG A 11 -3.34 0.10 5.86
C ARG A 11 -3.62 -0.27 7.32
N PRO A 12 -4.75 -0.96 7.64
CA PRO A 12 -5.10 -1.32 9.01
C PRO A 12 -4.22 -2.44 9.59
N ASP A 13 -3.47 -3.15 8.76
CA ASP A 13 -2.54 -4.23 9.14
C ASP A 13 -1.12 -3.72 9.48
N ARG A 14 -0.93 -2.41 9.67
CA ARG A 14 0.35 -1.87 10.15
C ARG A 14 0.52 -2.16 11.64
N HIS A 15 1.77 -2.48 12.03
CA HIS A 15 2.13 -2.64 13.43
C HIS A 15 1.93 -1.33 14.20
N ASN A 16 1.63 -1.44 15.49
CA ASN A 16 1.51 -0.32 16.43
C ASN A 16 0.40 0.71 16.11
N LEU A 17 -0.61 0.33 15.32
CA LEU A 17 -1.78 1.17 15.12
C LEU A 17 -2.65 1.20 16.39
N ARG A 18 -2.91 2.40 16.92
CA ARG A 18 -3.79 2.61 18.07
C ARG A 18 -5.28 2.45 17.74
N ASP A 19 -5.67 2.84 16.52
CA ASP A 19 -7.08 2.83 16.08
C ASP A 19 -7.19 2.18 14.70
N MET A 20 -7.21 0.85 14.71
CA MET A 20 -7.27 0.02 13.49
C MET A 20 -8.59 0.23 12.74
N GLU A 21 -9.72 0.33 13.45
CA GLU A 21 -11.04 0.43 12.83
C GLU A 21 -11.21 1.75 12.09
N ARG A 22 -10.70 2.87 12.64
CA ARG A 22 -10.71 4.14 11.93
C ARG A 22 -9.86 4.11 10.67
N VAL A 23 -8.68 3.49 10.70
CA VAL A 23 -7.83 3.32 9.51
C VAL A 23 -8.53 2.45 8.47
N ARG A 24 -9.17 1.35 8.88
CA ARG A 24 -9.97 0.49 8.00
C ARG A 24 -11.13 1.26 7.35
N ALA A 25 -11.85 2.06 8.13
CA ALA A 25 -12.95 2.87 7.61
C ALA A 25 -12.47 3.85 6.52
N ILE A 26 -11.35 4.55 6.76
CA ILE A 26 -10.73 5.44 5.77
C ILE A 26 -10.30 4.66 4.52
N GLN A 27 -9.68 3.50 4.69
CA GLN A 27 -9.26 2.65 3.57
C GLN A 27 -10.46 2.23 2.70
N ASN A 28 -11.57 1.83 3.34
CA ASN A 28 -12.81 1.48 2.64
C ASN A 28 -13.40 2.65 1.87
N THR A 29 -13.31 3.88 2.41
CA THR A 29 -13.68 5.09 1.66
C THR A 29 -12.85 5.22 0.38
N TYR A 30 -11.54 5.06 0.47
CA TYR A 30 -10.67 5.15 -0.72
C TYR A 30 -10.92 4.04 -1.75
N TYR A 31 -11.23 2.81 -1.32
CA TYR A 31 -11.66 1.75 -2.24
C TYR A 31 -12.96 2.12 -2.96
N GLY A 32 -13.93 2.69 -2.24
CA GLY A 32 -15.17 3.20 -2.80
C GLY A 32 -14.94 4.31 -3.83
N VAL A 33 -14.09 5.29 -3.51
CA VAL A 33 -13.73 6.37 -4.45
C VAL A 33 -13.04 5.82 -5.69
N LEU A 34 -12.07 4.91 -5.53
CA LEU A 34 -11.37 4.28 -6.66
C LEU A 34 -12.35 3.58 -7.60
N ARG A 35 -13.26 2.77 -7.05
CA ARG A 35 -14.29 2.08 -7.84
C ARG A 35 -15.16 3.06 -8.61
N ARG A 36 -15.64 4.12 -7.97
CA ARG A 36 -16.50 5.14 -8.62
C ARG A 36 -15.78 5.90 -9.72
N VAL A 37 -14.51 6.26 -9.51
CA VAL A 37 -13.70 6.90 -10.55
C VAL A 37 -13.58 6.01 -11.78
N LEU A 38 -13.29 4.71 -11.59
CA LEU A 38 -13.19 3.77 -12.70
C LEU A 38 -14.53 3.55 -13.42
N GLU A 39 -15.64 3.50 -12.68
CA GLU A 39 -16.99 3.42 -13.26
C GLU A 39 -17.35 4.68 -14.08
N CYS A 40 -16.72 5.82 -13.83
CA CYS A 40 -16.89 7.04 -14.61
C CYS A 40 -15.97 7.11 -15.84
N GLU A 41 -14.82 6.42 -15.81
CA GLU A 41 -13.80 6.47 -16.87
C GLU A 41 -13.90 5.32 -17.88
N TYR A 42 -14.49 4.19 -17.48
CA TYR A 42 -14.54 2.95 -18.27
C TYR A 42 -15.96 2.41 -18.41
N ALA A 43 -16.20 1.59 -19.45
CA ALA A 43 -17.44 0.83 -19.55
C ALA A 43 -17.57 -0.16 -18.38
N ALA A 44 -18.80 -0.49 -17.97
CA ALA A 44 -19.04 -1.23 -16.72
C ALA A 44 -18.21 -2.52 -16.55
N ASN A 45 -18.06 -3.31 -17.61
CA ASN A 45 -17.27 -4.55 -17.57
C ASN A 45 -15.76 -4.28 -17.47
N GLU A 46 -15.28 -3.24 -18.14
CA GLU A 46 -13.86 -2.83 -18.12
C GLU A 46 -13.50 -2.20 -16.78
N ALA A 47 -14.39 -1.38 -16.20
CA ALA A 47 -14.21 -0.74 -14.90
C ALA A 47 -13.96 -1.79 -13.79
N LEU A 48 -14.74 -2.86 -13.78
CA LEU A 48 -14.56 -3.96 -12.82
C LEU A 48 -13.23 -4.67 -13.02
N MET A 49 -12.87 -5.01 -14.26
CA MET A 49 -11.59 -5.66 -14.56
C MET A 49 -10.39 -4.79 -14.14
N VAL A 50 -10.43 -3.49 -14.43
CA VAL A 50 -9.37 -2.56 -14.04
C VAL A 50 -9.29 -2.44 -12.52
N TYR A 51 -10.43 -2.36 -11.83
CA TYR A 51 -10.47 -2.31 -10.37
C TYR A 51 -9.81 -3.55 -9.75
N GLU A 52 -10.22 -4.75 -10.16
CA GLU A 52 -9.66 -6.01 -9.65
C GLU A 52 -8.15 -6.12 -9.91
N MET A 53 -7.70 -5.74 -11.11
CA MET A 53 -6.28 -5.71 -11.45
C MET A 53 -5.51 -4.76 -10.52
N LEU A 54 -6.04 -3.57 -10.25
CA LEU A 54 -5.39 -2.60 -9.36
C LEU A 54 -5.34 -3.09 -7.91
N VAL A 55 -6.42 -3.70 -7.41
CA VAL A 55 -6.45 -4.31 -6.07
C VAL A 55 -5.40 -5.42 -5.96
N ARG A 56 -5.30 -6.30 -6.96
CA ARG A 56 -4.27 -7.33 -7.01
C ARG A 56 -2.85 -6.76 -7.00
N LYS A 57 -2.61 -5.65 -7.71
CA LYS A 57 -1.31 -4.96 -7.67
C LYS A 57 -0.97 -4.40 -6.28
N LEU A 58 -1.96 -3.97 -5.50
CA LEU A 58 -1.74 -3.54 -4.12
C LEU A 58 -1.33 -4.71 -3.21
N GLU A 59 -1.84 -5.91 -3.46
CA GLU A 59 -1.43 -7.13 -2.75
C GLU A 59 -0.01 -7.55 -3.12
N GLU A 60 0.32 -7.56 -4.42
CA GLU A 60 1.67 -7.84 -4.92
C GLU A 60 2.71 -6.88 -4.31
N LEU A 61 2.35 -5.60 -4.12
CA LEU A 61 3.23 -4.61 -3.48
C LEU A 61 3.59 -4.98 -2.03
N LYS A 62 2.72 -5.72 -1.32
CA LYS A 62 3.02 -6.21 0.03
C LYS A 62 4.21 -7.17 0.02
N HIS A 63 4.26 -8.07 -0.96
CA HIS A 63 5.35 -9.03 -1.13
C HIS A 63 6.65 -8.35 -1.59
N LEU A 64 6.56 -7.33 -2.44
CA LEU A 64 7.74 -6.56 -2.86
C LEU A 64 8.43 -5.89 -1.66
N LYS A 65 7.66 -5.39 -0.69
CA LYS A 65 8.20 -4.82 0.55
C LYS A 65 9.11 -5.82 1.29
N GLU A 66 8.67 -7.07 1.40
CA GLU A 66 9.42 -8.13 2.08
C GLU A 66 10.74 -8.45 1.37
N GLY A 67 10.74 -8.43 0.03
CA GLY A 67 11.95 -8.57 -0.77
C GLY A 67 12.94 -7.43 -0.55
N LEU A 68 12.46 -6.18 -0.54
CA LEU A 68 13.29 -4.99 -0.30
C LEU A 68 13.93 -5.02 1.08
N VAL A 69 13.17 -5.35 2.13
CA VAL A 69 13.69 -5.48 3.50
C VAL A 69 14.88 -6.43 3.54
N ARG A 70 14.77 -7.62 2.91
CA ARG A 70 15.86 -8.61 2.85
C ARG A 70 17.12 -8.07 2.15
N ILE A 71 16.94 -7.32 1.07
CA ILE A 71 18.05 -6.70 0.34
C ILE A 71 18.77 -5.70 1.26
N TYR A 72 18.03 -4.81 1.92
CA TYR A 72 18.62 -3.80 2.80
C TYR A 72 19.35 -4.43 4.01
N TYR A 73 18.89 -5.56 4.56
CA TYR A 73 19.61 -6.28 5.62
C TYR A 73 20.94 -6.89 5.14
N GLY A 74 21.12 -7.06 3.83
CA GLY A 74 22.38 -7.49 3.23
C GLY A 74 23.41 -6.37 3.05
N PHE A 75 23.05 -5.11 3.27
CA PHE A 75 23.97 -3.98 3.19
C PHE A 75 24.69 -3.72 4.52
N ASP A 76 25.92 -3.21 4.44
CA ASP A 76 26.62 -2.67 5.60
C ASP A 76 25.81 -1.49 6.17
N SER A 77 25.30 -1.67 7.39
CA SER A 77 24.45 -0.67 8.04
C SER A 77 25.14 0.68 8.19
N ARG A 78 26.48 0.76 8.20
CA ARG A 78 27.21 2.04 8.27
C ARG A 78 27.05 2.90 7.01
N GLN A 79 26.67 2.29 5.90
CA GLN A 79 26.51 2.97 4.61
C GLN A 79 25.05 3.37 4.32
N LEU A 80 24.12 2.94 5.18
CA LEU A 80 22.69 3.25 5.03
C LEU A 80 22.33 4.60 5.68
N ASN A 81 21.47 5.36 4.99
CA ASN A 81 20.92 6.61 5.50
C ASN A 81 20.14 6.35 6.82
N PRO A 82 20.30 7.17 7.87
CA PRO A 82 19.58 7.01 9.14
C PRO A 82 18.06 6.86 9.00
N LEU A 83 17.42 7.60 8.09
CA LEU A 83 15.97 7.49 7.84
C LEU A 83 15.59 6.13 7.26
N ILE A 84 16.44 5.53 6.42
CA ILE A 84 16.21 4.19 5.86
C ILE A 84 16.27 3.16 6.99
N LYS A 85 17.22 3.30 7.92
CA LYS A 85 17.31 2.41 9.09
C LYS A 85 16.05 2.46 9.93
N GLU A 86 15.54 3.66 10.22
CA GLU A 86 14.30 3.84 10.98
C GLU A 86 13.08 3.26 10.24
N LEU A 87 12.95 3.50 8.94
CA LEU A 87 11.81 3.02 8.15
C LEU A 87 11.72 1.50 8.03
N PHE A 88 12.86 0.81 8.14
CA PHE A 88 12.97 -0.65 8.00
C PHE A 88 13.31 -1.37 9.32
N ASP A 89 13.27 -0.68 10.46
CA ASP A 89 13.64 -1.22 11.79
C ASP A 89 15.03 -1.91 11.79
N MET A 90 16.01 -1.30 11.11
CA MET A 90 17.39 -1.81 10.97
C MET A 90 18.31 -1.11 11.97
N MET A 91 18.07 -1.37 13.27
CA MET A 91 18.97 -0.93 14.35
C MET A 91 20.09 -1.92 14.59
#